data_AF-A0A1R3UNQ3-F1
#
_entry.id   AF-A0A1R3UNQ3-F1
#
_cell.length_a   1.000
_cell.length_b   1.000
_cell.length_c   1.000
_cell.angle_alpha   90.00
_cell.angle_beta   90.00
_cell.angle_gamma   90.00
#
_symmetry.space_group_name_H-M   'P 1'
#
loop_
_entity.id
_entity.type
_entity.pdbx_description
1 polymer ?
#
loop_
_entity_poly.entity_id
_entity_poly.type
_entity_poly.pdbx_seq_one_letter_code
_entity_poly.pdbx_strand_id
1 'polypeptide(L)'
;MTDTPTPTDAPEAEPEHGWWPHRCAYCPGRIARTRPEGAGRPPTYCSGRCQNDAKAARSRDRNSPGLLGTVARAEELVERLDQVGEGIRTELAELSSPAGVEAAIAAARAEAQGEVARAAQATEAARSDAAQATARAESAEAARVAAEEDTRAAEDTAERALADRDTARTDAERAAAQAAADAERRQATEQDAAAARQETEEQRHAAQTATRQAQEEAERRRQAEEAASRAHAAEATAREDAATARAQAVAEAQRREQAEHDRDAALDRTRQAEDDLRAAESQCAQAQRDYRTAREEATTTRAQADQAKAGATAATERAEAAESEVERLRRALTDIEENAAVATVRAETAESERDREAARATRAEHRTERLEERLQRAEERTDRLQDRLDTITTNTSEDQQ
;
A
#
# COMPACT_ATOMS: atom_id res chain seq x y z
N MET A 1 71.49 0.35 12.96
CA MET A 1 72.03 -0.50 14.03
C MET A 1 71.41 -1.88 13.92
N THR A 2 72.05 -2.75 13.14
CA THR A 2 72.00 -4.22 13.15
C THR A 2 73.17 -4.64 12.26
N ASP A 3 74.36 -4.68 12.86
CA ASP A 3 75.58 -5.18 12.22
C ASP A 3 75.34 -6.64 11.80
N THR A 4 75.21 -6.85 10.50
CA THR A 4 75.11 -8.19 9.92
C THR A 4 76.52 -8.66 9.62
N PRO A 5 76.95 -9.83 10.12
CA PRO A 5 78.33 -10.28 10.02
C PRO A 5 78.72 -10.52 8.57
N THR A 6 79.91 -10.06 8.20
CA THR A 6 80.59 -10.37 6.95
C THR A 6 80.73 -11.89 6.80
N PRO A 7 80.30 -12.50 5.69
CA PRO A 7 80.51 -13.93 5.47
C PRO A 7 82.00 -14.19 5.32
N THR A 8 82.52 -14.96 6.26
CA THR A 8 83.86 -15.56 6.26
C THR A 8 84.08 -16.31 4.94
N ASP A 9 85.16 -15.98 4.23
CA ASP A 9 85.64 -16.70 3.03
C ASP A 9 85.96 -18.15 3.39
N ALA A 10 84.96 -19.03 3.29
CA ALA A 10 85.20 -20.46 3.13
C ALA A 10 85.81 -20.67 1.73
N PRO A 11 86.83 -21.53 1.57
CA PRO A 11 87.35 -21.85 0.25
C PRO A 11 86.19 -22.38 -0.60
N GLU A 12 85.81 -21.63 -1.63
CA GLU A 12 84.78 -22.03 -2.59
C GLU A 12 85.13 -23.43 -3.10
N ALA A 13 84.34 -24.42 -2.69
CA ALA A 13 84.44 -25.76 -3.25
C ALA A 13 84.32 -25.61 -4.77
N GLU A 14 85.31 -26.11 -5.51
CA GLU A 14 85.24 -26.10 -6.97
C GLU A 14 83.91 -26.71 -7.40
N PRO A 15 83.10 -25.99 -8.19
CA PRO A 15 81.81 -26.50 -8.61
C PRO A 15 82.03 -27.79 -9.40
N GLU A 16 81.22 -28.80 -9.09
CA GLU A 16 81.33 -30.18 -9.60
C GLU A 16 81.43 -30.27 -11.14
N HIS A 17 80.94 -29.27 -11.86
CA HIS A 17 80.94 -29.21 -13.32
C HIS A 17 81.66 -27.98 -13.89
N GLY A 18 82.49 -27.30 -13.10
CA GLY A 18 83.26 -26.13 -13.51
C GLY A 18 82.43 -24.85 -13.62
N TRP A 19 82.98 -23.85 -14.32
CA TRP A 19 82.37 -22.51 -14.45
C TRP A 19 81.93 -22.24 -15.89
N TRP A 20 80.91 -21.40 -16.08
CA TRP A 20 80.59 -20.88 -17.41
C TRP A 20 81.67 -19.88 -17.88
N PRO A 21 81.94 -19.79 -19.19
CA PRO A 21 82.98 -18.90 -19.73
C PRO A 21 82.64 -17.40 -19.59
N HIS A 22 81.34 -17.04 -19.52
CA HIS A 22 80.89 -15.67 -19.28
C HIS A 22 80.66 -15.39 -17.78
N ARG A 23 80.84 -14.12 -17.41
CA ARG A 23 80.62 -13.64 -16.03
C ARG A 23 79.14 -13.29 -15.79
N CYS A 24 78.77 -13.18 -14.53
CA CYS A 24 77.45 -12.68 -14.12
C CYS A 24 77.20 -11.27 -14.70
N ALA A 25 76.00 -11.01 -15.20
CA ALA A 25 75.65 -9.70 -15.77
C ALA A 25 75.45 -8.59 -14.71
N TYR A 26 75.42 -8.94 -13.41
CA TYR A 26 75.19 -7.98 -12.32
C TYR A 26 76.42 -7.79 -11.41
N CYS A 27 77.25 -8.81 -11.24
CA CYS A 27 78.43 -8.76 -10.38
C CYS A 27 79.65 -9.35 -11.11
N PRO A 28 80.88 -9.07 -10.67
CA PRO A 28 82.09 -9.59 -11.33
C PRO A 28 82.29 -11.11 -11.16
N GLY A 29 81.43 -11.79 -10.38
CA GLY A 29 81.52 -13.21 -10.08
C GLY A 29 81.36 -14.13 -11.30
N ARG A 30 81.99 -15.30 -11.22
CA ARG A 30 81.80 -16.39 -12.19
C ARG A 30 80.48 -17.11 -11.91
N ILE A 31 79.94 -17.80 -12.93
CA ILE A 31 78.68 -18.52 -12.82
C ILE A 31 78.98 -20.01 -12.73
N ALA A 32 78.69 -20.64 -11.59
CA ALA A 32 78.94 -22.06 -11.38
C ALA A 32 78.03 -22.90 -12.28
N ARG A 33 78.57 -23.98 -12.87
CA ARG A 33 77.77 -24.96 -13.63
C ARG A 33 77.20 -25.98 -12.66
N THR A 34 75.88 -26.10 -12.65
CA THR A 34 75.15 -27.13 -11.89
C THR A 34 74.84 -28.37 -12.72
N ARG A 35 75.22 -28.38 -14.01
CA ARG A 35 75.04 -29.51 -14.94
C ARG A 35 76.25 -29.63 -15.87
N PRO A 36 76.55 -30.83 -16.38
CA PRO A 36 77.65 -31.07 -17.32
C PRO A 36 77.49 -30.30 -18.64
N GLU A 37 78.59 -30.18 -19.39
CA GLU A 37 78.65 -29.41 -20.62
C GLU A 37 77.63 -29.90 -21.67
N GLY A 38 76.84 -28.97 -22.23
CA GLY A 38 75.82 -29.26 -23.26
C GLY A 38 74.37 -29.27 -22.77
N ALA A 39 74.10 -29.20 -21.47
CA ALA A 39 72.74 -29.25 -20.92
C ALA A 39 72.18 -27.86 -20.55
N GLY A 40 71.55 -27.18 -21.52
CA GLY A 40 70.66 -26.02 -21.30
C GLY A 40 71.22 -24.62 -21.59
N ARG A 41 70.34 -23.60 -21.56
CA ARG A 41 70.71 -22.19 -21.79
C ARG A 41 71.60 -21.67 -20.65
N PRO A 42 72.73 -21.01 -20.95
CA PRO A 42 73.56 -20.45 -19.90
C PRO A 42 72.79 -19.41 -19.05
N PRO A 43 72.82 -19.51 -17.72
CA PRO A 43 72.21 -18.50 -16.87
C PRO A 43 72.96 -17.17 -17.00
N THR A 44 72.21 -16.08 -16.94
CA THR A 44 72.74 -14.70 -17.09
C THR A 44 73.29 -14.15 -15.77
N TYR A 45 72.90 -14.74 -14.63
CA TYR A 45 73.29 -14.31 -13.29
C TYR A 45 73.87 -15.49 -12.50
N CYS A 46 74.85 -15.25 -11.63
CA CYS A 46 75.48 -16.29 -10.82
C CYS A 46 74.59 -16.83 -9.69
N SER A 47 73.58 -16.06 -9.26
CA SER A 47 72.67 -16.44 -8.18
C SER A 47 71.30 -15.77 -8.36
N GLY A 48 70.28 -16.33 -7.70
CA GLY A 48 68.95 -15.72 -7.62
C GLY A 48 68.98 -14.32 -6.98
N ARG A 49 69.95 -14.06 -6.09
CA ARG A 49 70.17 -12.73 -5.50
C ARG A 49 70.60 -11.72 -6.56
N CYS A 50 71.60 -12.03 -7.38
CA CYS A 50 72.03 -11.14 -8.48
C CYS A 50 70.94 -10.89 -9.51
N GLN A 51 70.09 -11.88 -9.80
CA GLN A 51 68.93 -11.69 -10.67
C GLN A 51 67.89 -10.74 -10.05
N ASN A 52 67.60 -10.90 -8.77
CA ASN A 52 66.67 -10.03 -8.03
C ASN A 52 67.21 -8.62 -7.91
N ASP A 53 68.50 -8.44 -7.64
CA ASP A 53 69.13 -7.13 -7.52
C ASP A 53 69.14 -6.40 -8.88
N ALA A 54 69.40 -7.11 -9.98
CA ALA A 54 69.27 -6.56 -11.34
C ALA A 54 67.81 -6.20 -11.69
N LYS A 55 66.83 -7.00 -11.25
CA LYS A 55 65.40 -6.69 -11.40
C LYS A 55 65.03 -5.45 -10.57
N ALA A 56 65.52 -5.34 -9.33
CA ALA A 56 65.29 -4.21 -8.45
C ALA A 56 65.94 -2.93 -8.99
N ALA A 57 67.15 -3.00 -9.54
CA ALA A 57 67.82 -1.87 -10.18
C ALA A 57 67.02 -1.35 -11.38
N ARG A 58 66.56 -2.23 -12.29
CA ARG A 58 65.69 -1.84 -13.41
C ARG A 58 64.32 -1.31 -12.96
N SER A 59 63.79 -1.80 -11.84
CA SER A 59 62.57 -1.26 -11.27
C SER A 59 62.79 0.13 -10.69
N ARG A 60 63.93 0.36 -10.03
CA ARG A 60 64.34 1.67 -9.52
C ARG A 60 64.54 2.66 -10.66
N ASP A 61 65.22 2.30 -11.75
CA ASP A 61 65.40 3.20 -12.90
C ASP A 61 64.08 3.56 -13.60
N ARG A 62 63.09 2.65 -13.61
CA ARG A 62 61.77 2.93 -14.18
C ARG A 62 60.87 3.74 -13.26
N ASN A 63 60.95 3.51 -11.95
CA ASN A 63 60.06 4.14 -10.98
C ASN A 63 60.63 5.47 -10.44
N SER A 64 61.94 5.53 -10.31
CA SER A 64 62.77 6.71 -10.02
C SER A 64 63.77 6.90 -11.15
N PRO A 65 63.32 7.34 -12.34
CA PRO A 65 64.25 7.88 -13.32
C PRO A 65 65.06 8.96 -12.61
N GLY A 66 66.36 9.05 -12.91
CA GLY A 66 67.21 10.06 -12.30
C GLY A 66 66.68 11.48 -12.50
N LEU A 67 67.36 12.46 -11.92
CA LEU A 67 66.92 13.87 -11.90
C LEU A 67 66.37 14.38 -13.25
N LEU A 68 67.00 14.02 -14.36
CA LEU A 68 66.57 14.41 -15.71
C LEU A 68 65.20 13.82 -16.11
N GLY A 69 64.90 12.57 -15.75
CA GLY A 69 63.60 11.97 -16.06
C GLY A 69 62.49 12.37 -15.09
N THR A 70 62.82 12.86 -13.89
CA THR A 70 61.85 13.58 -13.05
C THR A 70 61.51 14.95 -13.60
N VAL A 71 62.49 15.67 -14.18
CA VAL A 71 62.25 16.96 -14.86
C VAL A 71 61.37 16.77 -16.09
N ALA A 72 61.67 15.80 -16.95
CA ALA A 72 60.85 15.52 -18.14
C ALA A 72 59.38 15.17 -17.80
N ARG A 73 59.14 14.42 -16.71
CA ARG A 73 57.77 14.13 -16.26
C ARG A 73 57.07 15.33 -15.65
N ALA A 74 57.82 16.23 -15.00
CA ALA A 74 57.26 17.48 -14.50
C ALA A 74 56.87 18.39 -15.66
N GLU A 75 57.68 18.47 -16.72
CA GLU A 75 57.36 19.24 -17.94
C GLU A 75 56.12 18.70 -18.64
N GLU A 76 56.00 17.38 -18.86
CA GLU A 76 54.79 16.78 -19.43
C GLU A 76 53.53 17.06 -18.58
N LEU A 77 53.67 17.06 -17.25
CA LEU A 77 52.57 17.41 -16.36
C LEU A 77 52.19 18.89 -16.50
N VAL A 78 53.18 19.79 -16.62
CA VAL A 78 52.93 21.22 -16.85
C VAL A 78 52.22 21.42 -18.18
N GLU A 79 52.64 20.77 -19.26
CA GLU A 79 51.96 20.86 -20.56
C GLU A 79 50.50 20.37 -20.49
N ARG A 80 50.24 19.29 -19.75
CA ARG A 80 48.86 18.82 -19.52
C ARG A 80 48.03 19.81 -18.71
N LEU A 81 48.62 20.42 -17.68
CA LEU A 81 47.95 21.45 -16.90
C LEU A 81 47.64 22.68 -17.74
N ASP A 82 48.55 23.09 -18.62
CA ASP A 82 48.34 24.19 -19.56
C ASP A 82 47.21 23.87 -20.55
N GLN A 83 47.17 22.64 -21.07
CA GLN A 83 46.10 22.19 -21.97
C GLN A 83 44.73 22.19 -21.26
N VAL A 84 44.66 21.71 -20.02
CA VAL A 84 43.44 21.77 -19.21
C VAL A 84 43.06 23.22 -18.90
N GLY A 85 44.04 24.06 -18.57
CA GLY A 85 43.84 25.48 -18.31
C GLY A 85 43.32 26.25 -19.52
N GLU A 86 43.78 25.93 -20.73
CA GLU A 86 43.24 26.48 -21.98
C GLU A 86 41.80 26.06 -22.22
N GLY A 87 41.47 24.79 -21.97
CA GLY A 87 40.10 24.29 -22.04
C GLY A 87 39.17 25.03 -21.09
N ILE A 88 39.56 25.17 -19.82
CA ILE A 88 38.80 25.91 -18.80
C ILE A 88 38.63 27.38 -19.22
N ARG A 89 39.68 28.03 -19.75
CA ARG A 89 39.61 29.42 -20.21
C ARG A 89 38.66 29.58 -21.39
N THR A 90 38.63 28.62 -22.30
CA THR A 90 37.71 28.64 -23.47
C THR A 90 36.27 28.45 -23.03
N GLU A 91 35.98 27.45 -22.19
CA GLU A 91 34.63 27.23 -21.65
C GLU A 91 34.14 28.42 -20.81
N LEU A 92 35.03 28.99 -19.99
CA LEU A 92 34.71 30.18 -19.20
C LEU A 92 34.45 31.39 -20.10
N ALA A 93 35.21 31.56 -21.20
CA ALA A 93 34.97 32.63 -22.17
C ALA A 93 33.63 32.45 -22.89
N GLU A 94 33.25 31.21 -23.23
CA GLU A 94 31.93 30.92 -23.81
C GLU A 94 30.79 31.22 -22.82
N LEU A 95 30.93 30.78 -21.56
CA LEU A 95 29.94 31.00 -20.50
C LEU A 95 29.84 32.47 -20.07
N SER A 96 30.94 33.21 -20.07
CA SER A 96 30.97 34.64 -19.73
C SER A 96 30.67 35.56 -20.91
N SER A 97 30.62 35.02 -22.13
CA SER A 97 30.16 35.78 -23.29
C SER A 97 28.69 36.20 -23.12
N PRO A 98 28.26 37.36 -23.65
CA PRO A 98 26.86 37.78 -23.58
C PRO A 98 25.88 36.71 -24.10
N ALA A 99 26.24 36.01 -25.17
CA ALA A 99 25.42 34.93 -25.73
C ALA A 99 25.33 33.71 -24.81
N GLY A 100 26.42 33.34 -24.13
CA GLY A 100 26.44 32.26 -23.14
C GLY A 100 25.59 32.59 -21.90
N VAL A 101 25.68 33.83 -21.40
CA VAL A 101 24.85 34.31 -20.30
C VAL A 101 23.37 34.33 -20.67
N GLU A 102 23.02 34.81 -21.86
CA GLU A 102 21.63 34.79 -22.34
C GLU A 102 21.10 33.36 -22.51
N ALA A 103 21.92 32.43 -23.01
CA ALA A 103 21.57 31.02 -23.11
C ALA A 103 21.35 30.38 -21.73
N ALA A 104 22.21 30.69 -20.74
CA ALA A 104 22.06 30.23 -19.37
C ALA A 104 20.79 30.79 -18.71
N ILE A 105 20.48 32.08 -18.92
CA ILE A 105 19.22 32.69 -18.43
C ILE A 105 18.01 32.05 -19.12
N ALA A 106 18.07 31.78 -20.42
CA ALA A 106 17.00 31.12 -21.15
C ALA A 106 16.77 29.68 -20.65
N ALA A 107 17.84 28.93 -20.39
CA ALA A 107 17.77 27.59 -19.81
C ALA A 107 17.15 27.62 -18.41
N ALA A 108 17.60 28.53 -17.53
CA ALA A 108 17.04 28.70 -16.19
C ALA A 108 15.56 29.11 -16.24
N ARG A 109 15.16 29.98 -17.18
CA ARG A 109 13.75 30.33 -17.40
C ARG A 109 12.94 29.13 -17.87
N ALA A 110 13.47 28.32 -18.79
CA ALA A 110 12.78 27.13 -19.28
C ALA A 110 12.58 26.09 -18.16
N GLU A 111 13.60 25.88 -17.32
CA GLU A 111 13.51 25.01 -16.14
C GLU A 111 12.46 25.53 -15.13
N ALA A 112 12.49 26.82 -14.81
CA ALA A 112 11.50 27.44 -13.93
C ALA A 112 10.07 27.33 -14.48
N GLN A 113 9.86 27.53 -15.80
CA GLN A 113 8.56 27.33 -16.43
C GLN A 113 8.13 25.85 -16.38
N GLY A 114 9.07 24.92 -16.53
CA GLY A 114 8.83 23.48 -16.37
C GLY A 114 8.42 23.11 -14.94
N GLU A 115 9.03 23.72 -13.93
CA GLU A 115 8.63 23.56 -12.52
C GLU A 115 7.23 24.11 -12.25
N VAL A 116 6.93 25.32 -12.74
CA VAL A 116 5.58 25.91 -12.63
C VAL A 116 4.53 25.04 -13.30
N ALA A 117 4.82 24.50 -14.49
CA ALA A 117 3.92 23.59 -15.19
C ALA A 117 3.67 22.29 -14.40
N ARG A 118 4.73 21.68 -13.82
CA ARG A 118 4.61 20.50 -12.96
C ARG A 118 3.79 20.80 -11.70
N ALA A 119 3.99 21.95 -11.07
CA ALA A 119 3.23 22.37 -9.90
C ALA A 119 1.74 22.61 -10.23
N ALA A 120 1.44 23.21 -11.39
CA ALA A 120 0.08 23.41 -11.86
C ALA A 120 -0.62 22.07 -12.15
N GLN A 121 0.06 21.13 -12.80
CA GLN A 121 -0.45 19.77 -13.03
C GLN A 121 -0.72 19.03 -11.72
N ALA A 122 0.19 19.12 -10.75
CA ALA A 122 0.00 18.51 -9.43
C ALA A 122 -1.20 19.13 -8.69
N THR A 123 -1.39 20.45 -8.78
CA THR A 123 -2.54 21.14 -8.18
C THR A 123 -3.86 20.72 -8.83
N GLU A 124 -3.88 20.60 -10.16
CA GLU A 124 -5.08 20.16 -10.87
C GLU A 124 -5.41 18.68 -10.57
N ALA A 125 -4.40 17.82 -10.50
CA ALA A 125 -4.58 16.43 -10.07
C ALA A 125 -5.16 16.37 -8.65
N ALA A 126 -4.61 17.14 -7.71
CA ALA A 126 -5.12 17.21 -6.34
C ALA A 126 -6.56 17.72 -6.26
N ARG A 127 -6.94 18.70 -7.10
CA ARG A 127 -8.34 19.19 -7.20
C ARG A 127 -9.27 18.12 -7.76
N SER A 128 -8.85 17.41 -8.80
CA SER A 128 -9.63 16.31 -9.38
C SER A 128 -9.84 15.17 -8.38
N ASP A 129 -8.78 14.79 -7.66
CA ASP A 129 -8.84 13.75 -6.63
C ASP A 129 -9.76 14.16 -5.48
N ALA A 130 -9.70 15.41 -5.03
CA ALA A 130 -10.60 15.95 -4.01
C ALA A 130 -12.06 15.93 -4.49
N ALA A 131 -12.34 16.36 -5.73
CA ALA A 131 -13.69 16.31 -6.31
C ALA A 131 -14.22 14.88 -6.42
N GLN A 132 -13.38 13.92 -6.83
CA GLN A 132 -13.75 12.50 -6.87
C GLN A 132 -14.02 11.93 -5.47
N ALA A 133 -13.24 12.34 -4.46
CA ALA A 133 -13.46 11.93 -3.08
C ALA A 133 -14.79 12.45 -2.53
N THR A 134 -15.13 13.71 -2.79
CA THR A 134 -16.43 14.29 -2.44
C THR A 134 -17.57 13.55 -3.13
N ALA A 135 -17.48 13.31 -4.45
CA ALA A 135 -18.51 12.57 -5.19
C ALA A 135 -18.73 11.14 -4.66
N ARG A 136 -17.65 10.44 -4.27
CA ARG A 136 -17.75 9.12 -3.62
C ARG A 136 -18.41 9.19 -2.25
N ALA A 137 -18.10 10.22 -1.45
CA ALA A 137 -18.73 10.41 -0.14
C ALA A 137 -20.23 10.70 -0.28
N GLU A 138 -20.63 11.56 -1.21
CA GLU A 138 -22.04 11.84 -1.51
C GLU A 138 -22.78 10.59 -2.00
N SER A 139 -22.16 9.80 -2.89
CA SER A 139 -22.74 8.54 -3.35
C SER A 139 -22.89 7.51 -2.21
N ALA A 140 -21.92 7.44 -1.29
CA ALA A 140 -22.00 6.54 -0.13
C ALA A 140 -23.09 6.98 0.86
N GLU A 141 -23.25 8.28 1.07
CA GLU A 141 -24.34 8.85 1.87
C GLU A 141 -25.70 8.52 1.27
N ALA A 142 -25.87 8.73 -0.04
CA ALA A 142 -27.11 8.40 -0.75
C ALA A 142 -27.43 6.89 -0.66
N ALA A 143 -26.43 6.03 -0.79
CA ALA A 143 -26.61 4.59 -0.64
C ALA A 143 -27.03 4.20 0.80
N ARG A 144 -26.48 4.88 1.82
CA ARG A 144 -26.89 4.64 3.22
C ARG A 144 -28.34 5.05 3.45
N VAL A 145 -28.74 6.23 2.96
CA VAL A 145 -30.13 6.69 3.08
C VAL A 145 -31.10 5.73 2.40
N ALA A 146 -30.78 5.27 1.18
CA ALA A 146 -31.59 4.27 0.48
C ALA A 146 -31.71 2.96 1.28
N ALA A 147 -30.60 2.47 1.85
CA ALA A 147 -30.62 1.26 2.68
C ALA A 147 -31.44 1.43 3.98
N GLU A 148 -31.42 2.62 4.59
CA GLU A 148 -32.26 2.94 5.75
C GLU A 148 -33.75 2.98 5.37
N GLU A 149 -34.09 3.52 4.20
CA GLU A 149 -35.47 3.52 3.67
C GLU A 149 -35.96 2.10 3.36
N ASP A 150 -35.13 1.28 2.72
CA ASP A 150 -35.44 -0.13 2.43
C ASP A 150 -35.65 -0.93 3.73
N THR A 151 -34.82 -0.67 4.75
CA THR A 151 -34.98 -1.30 6.07
C THR A 151 -36.32 -0.92 6.71
N ARG A 152 -36.68 0.38 6.69
CA ARG A 152 -37.99 0.84 7.21
C ARG A 152 -39.15 0.22 6.42
N ALA A 153 -39.06 0.15 5.10
CA ALA A 153 -40.08 -0.47 4.27
C ALA A 153 -40.25 -1.98 4.58
N ALA A 154 -39.14 -2.68 4.87
CA ALA A 154 -39.17 -4.08 5.30
C ALA A 154 -39.80 -4.24 6.69
N GLU A 155 -39.48 -3.35 7.63
CA GLU A 155 -40.10 -3.32 8.98
C GLU A 155 -41.61 -3.07 8.90
N ASP A 156 -42.05 -2.08 8.12
CA ASP A 156 -43.47 -1.78 7.89
C ASP A 156 -44.21 -2.99 7.29
N THR A 157 -43.56 -3.68 6.35
CA THR A 157 -44.13 -4.89 5.72
C THR A 157 -44.25 -6.03 6.73
N ALA A 158 -43.24 -6.23 7.58
CA ALA A 158 -43.26 -7.22 8.64
C ALA A 158 -44.34 -6.92 9.69
N GLU A 159 -44.50 -5.65 10.09
CA GLU A 159 -45.54 -5.23 11.02
C GLU A 159 -46.95 -5.50 10.47
N ARG A 160 -47.19 -5.16 9.20
CA ARG A 160 -48.47 -5.48 8.53
C ARG A 160 -48.73 -6.98 8.48
N ALA A 161 -47.72 -7.78 8.14
CA ALA A 161 -47.86 -9.25 8.12
C ALA A 161 -48.20 -9.82 9.52
N LEU A 162 -47.63 -9.26 10.59
CA LEU A 162 -47.97 -9.65 11.96
C LEU A 162 -49.42 -9.24 12.33
N ALA A 163 -49.85 -8.04 11.94
CA ALA A 163 -51.21 -7.57 12.15
C ALA A 163 -52.25 -8.42 11.40
N ASP A 164 -51.95 -8.78 10.15
CA ASP A 164 -52.79 -9.66 9.32
C ASP A 164 -52.90 -11.05 9.95
N ARG A 165 -51.77 -11.62 10.42
CA ARG A 165 -51.75 -12.90 11.13
C ARG A 165 -52.60 -12.86 12.40
N ASP A 166 -52.48 -11.82 13.20
CA ASP A 166 -53.23 -11.68 14.45
C ASP A 166 -54.73 -11.50 14.20
N THR A 167 -55.10 -10.80 13.12
CA THR A 167 -56.47 -10.69 12.63
C THR A 167 -57.00 -12.06 12.20
N ALA A 168 -56.26 -12.78 11.35
CA ALA A 168 -56.63 -14.11 10.89
C ALA A 168 -56.79 -15.11 12.04
N ARG A 169 -55.91 -15.06 13.05
CA ARG A 169 -56.04 -15.87 14.28
C ARG A 169 -57.34 -15.55 15.03
N THR A 170 -57.65 -14.27 15.21
CA THR A 170 -58.86 -13.83 15.92
C THR A 170 -60.13 -14.26 15.15
N ASP A 171 -60.11 -14.18 13.82
CA ASP A 171 -61.21 -14.64 12.98
C ASP A 171 -61.37 -16.17 13.05
N ALA A 172 -60.26 -16.92 13.06
CA ALA A 172 -60.27 -18.37 13.24
C ALA A 172 -60.82 -18.80 14.61
N GLU A 173 -60.43 -18.11 15.69
CA GLU A 173 -60.97 -18.33 17.04
C GLU A 173 -62.47 -18.04 17.10
N ARG A 174 -62.93 -16.95 16.48
CA ARG A 174 -64.37 -16.63 16.38
C ARG A 174 -65.14 -17.70 15.59
N ALA A 175 -64.59 -18.15 14.46
CA ALA A 175 -65.21 -19.20 13.65
C ALA A 175 -65.27 -20.54 14.42
N ALA A 176 -64.23 -20.90 15.15
CA ALA A 176 -64.20 -22.09 16.00
C ALA A 176 -65.24 -22.01 17.13
N ALA A 177 -65.35 -20.86 17.80
CA ALA A 177 -66.36 -20.64 18.84
C ALA A 177 -67.79 -20.72 18.29
N GLN A 178 -68.04 -20.15 17.09
CA GLN A 178 -69.34 -20.26 16.42
C GLN A 178 -69.66 -21.72 16.06
N ALA A 179 -68.71 -22.46 15.49
CA ALA A 179 -68.88 -23.87 15.15
C ALA A 179 -69.17 -24.74 16.38
N ALA A 180 -68.49 -24.49 17.51
CA ALA A 180 -68.76 -25.17 18.77
C ALA A 180 -70.18 -24.87 19.28
N ALA A 181 -70.61 -23.62 19.26
CA ALA A 181 -71.97 -23.23 19.66
C ALA A 181 -73.05 -23.83 18.74
N ASP A 182 -72.78 -23.95 17.44
CA ASP A 182 -73.66 -24.65 16.49
C ASP A 182 -73.74 -26.15 16.78
N ALA A 183 -72.62 -26.79 17.11
CA ALA A 183 -72.59 -28.20 17.49
C ALA A 183 -73.39 -28.46 18.77
N GLU A 184 -73.25 -27.62 19.80
CA GLU A 184 -74.03 -27.69 21.03
C GLU A 184 -75.53 -27.51 20.77
N ARG A 185 -75.93 -26.56 19.91
CA ARG A 185 -77.33 -26.39 19.50
C ARG A 185 -77.88 -27.62 18.79
N ARG A 186 -77.10 -28.24 17.90
CA ARG A 186 -77.48 -29.49 17.22
C ARG A 186 -77.66 -30.62 18.22
N GLN A 187 -76.72 -30.79 19.15
CA GLN A 187 -76.80 -31.81 20.19
C GLN A 187 -78.03 -31.62 21.11
N ALA A 188 -78.33 -30.38 21.51
CA ALA A 188 -79.54 -30.07 22.28
C ALA A 188 -80.81 -30.42 21.48
N THR A 189 -80.85 -30.04 20.20
CA THR A 189 -81.99 -30.37 19.31
C THR A 189 -82.15 -31.89 19.14
N GLU A 190 -81.05 -32.63 19.04
CA GLU A 190 -81.06 -34.10 18.96
C GLU A 190 -81.57 -34.75 20.26
N GLN A 191 -81.18 -34.21 21.42
CA GLN A 191 -81.67 -34.65 22.73
C GLN A 191 -83.17 -34.36 22.90
N ASP A 192 -83.62 -33.15 22.54
CA ASP A 192 -85.04 -32.79 22.56
C ASP A 192 -85.86 -33.70 21.62
N ALA A 193 -85.34 -33.98 20.42
CA ALA A 193 -85.97 -34.92 19.50
C ALA A 193 -85.97 -36.37 20.03
N ALA A 194 -84.94 -36.79 20.76
CA ALA A 194 -84.90 -38.10 21.41
C ALA A 194 -85.90 -38.18 22.57
N ALA A 195 -85.99 -37.15 23.42
CA ALA A 195 -86.97 -37.07 24.50
C ALA A 195 -88.41 -37.07 23.97
N ALA A 196 -88.68 -36.29 22.93
CA ALA A 196 -90.00 -36.28 22.26
C ALA A 196 -90.35 -37.66 21.68
N ARG A 197 -89.37 -38.38 21.10
CA ARG A 197 -89.56 -39.77 20.63
C ARG A 197 -89.89 -40.72 21.78
N GLN A 198 -89.16 -40.63 22.90
CA GLN A 198 -89.40 -41.45 24.07
C GLN A 198 -90.78 -41.18 24.68
N GLU A 199 -91.18 -39.91 24.80
CA GLU A 199 -92.51 -39.53 25.30
C GLU A 199 -93.60 -40.06 24.36
N THR A 200 -93.39 -40.01 23.04
CA THR A 200 -94.31 -40.58 22.06
C THR A 200 -94.39 -42.11 22.19
N GLU A 201 -93.27 -42.80 22.42
CA GLU A 201 -93.23 -44.25 22.68
C GLU A 201 -93.94 -44.61 23.99
N GLU A 202 -93.73 -43.85 25.07
CA GLU A 202 -94.39 -44.03 26.35
C GLU A 202 -95.89 -43.78 26.26
N GLN A 203 -96.31 -42.71 25.56
CA GLN A 203 -97.71 -42.45 25.24
C GLN A 203 -98.30 -43.57 24.38
N ARG A 204 -97.55 -44.10 23.41
CA ARG A 204 -97.97 -45.25 22.59
C ARG A 204 -98.07 -46.51 23.45
N HIS A 205 -97.17 -46.74 24.39
CA HIS A 205 -97.20 -47.90 25.29
C HIS A 205 -98.33 -47.78 26.32
N ALA A 206 -98.58 -46.58 26.85
CA ALA A 206 -99.72 -46.28 27.71
C ALA A 206 -101.05 -46.44 26.96
N ALA A 207 -101.12 -45.94 25.73
CA ALA A 207 -102.26 -46.14 24.82
C ALA A 207 -102.45 -47.62 24.49
N GLN A 208 -101.39 -48.39 24.25
CA GLN A 208 -101.46 -49.85 24.03
C GLN A 208 -101.92 -50.60 25.29
N THR A 209 -101.50 -50.16 26.47
CA THR A 209 -101.89 -50.79 27.75
C THR A 209 -103.35 -50.47 28.08
N ALA A 210 -103.78 -49.22 27.86
CA ALA A 210 -105.18 -48.79 27.95
C ALA A 210 -106.05 -49.46 26.88
N THR A 211 -105.51 -49.67 25.67
CA THR A 211 -106.19 -50.42 24.60
C THR A 211 -106.30 -51.89 24.94
N ARG A 212 -105.30 -52.52 25.56
CA ARG A 212 -105.36 -53.92 26.03
C ARG A 212 -106.38 -54.10 27.16
N GLN A 213 -106.46 -53.15 28.09
CA GLN A 213 -107.48 -53.13 29.14
C GLN A 213 -108.89 -52.87 28.58
N ALA A 214 -109.02 -51.99 27.59
CA ALA A 214 -110.26 -51.76 26.86
C ALA A 214 -110.64 -52.92 25.92
N GLN A 215 -109.67 -53.69 25.41
CA GLN A 215 -109.86 -54.89 24.60
C GLN A 215 -110.37 -56.04 25.46
N GLU A 216 -109.85 -56.28 26.66
CA GLU A 216 -110.41 -57.29 27.58
C GLU A 216 -111.87 -56.99 28.01
N GLU A 217 -112.28 -55.72 28.00
CA GLU A 217 -113.65 -55.27 28.27
C GLU A 217 -114.54 -55.22 27.01
N ALA A 218 -113.95 -55.02 25.82
CA ALA A 218 -114.62 -55.00 24.52
C ALA A 218 -114.68 -56.37 23.80
N GLU A 219 -113.82 -57.32 24.14
CA GLU A 219 -113.75 -58.69 23.57
C GLU A 219 -114.96 -59.54 23.98
N ARG A 220 -115.70 -59.13 25.01
CA ARG A 220 -117.05 -59.62 25.32
C ARG A 220 -118.18 -59.03 24.47
N ARG A 221 -117.92 -57.94 23.72
CA ARG A 221 -118.94 -57.24 22.90
C ARG A 221 -118.61 -57.16 21.40
N ARG A 222 -117.38 -57.45 20.97
CA ARG A 222 -116.93 -57.32 19.58
C ARG A 222 -116.30 -58.60 18.99
N GLN A 223 -116.70 -59.78 19.45
CA GLN A 223 -116.52 -61.03 18.67
C GLN A 223 -117.44 -61.09 17.43
N ALA A 224 -118.33 -60.11 17.21
CA ALA A 224 -119.32 -60.14 16.12
C ALA A 224 -119.06 -59.19 14.93
N GLU A 225 -118.26 -58.11 15.04
CA GLU A 225 -118.25 -57.07 13.97
C GLU A 225 -116.86 -56.62 13.46
N GLU A 226 -115.76 -57.20 13.96
CA GLU A 226 -114.42 -56.61 13.78
C GLU A 226 -113.45 -57.43 12.90
N ALA A 227 -113.93 -58.40 12.12
CA ALA A 227 -113.09 -59.16 11.19
C ALA A 227 -112.81 -58.41 9.86
N ALA A 228 -113.58 -57.38 9.49
CA ALA A 228 -113.51 -56.76 8.17
C ALA A 228 -112.82 -55.38 8.08
N SER A 229 -112.69 -54.64 9.19
CA SER A 229 -112.18 -53.24 9.17
C SER A 229 -110.68 -53.10 9.47
N ARG A 230 -110.08 -54.08 10.17
CA ARG A 230 -108.69 -53.97 10.70
C ARG A 230 -107.57 -54.14 9.66
N ALA A 231 -107.85 -54.68 8.49
CA ALA A 231 -106.83 -54.87 7.45
C ALA A 231 -106.48 -53.57 6.69
N HIS A 232 -107.42 -52.62 6.55
CA HIS A 232 -107.18 -51.39 5.77
C HIS A 232 -106.51 -50.25 6.56
N ALA A 233 -106.67 -50.19 7.88
CA ALA A 233 -106.01 -49.17 8.71
C ALA A 233 -104.51 -49.48 8.92
N ALA A 234 -104.13 -50.75 9.06
CA ALA A 234 -102.74 -51.17 9.24
C ALA A 234 -101.87 -50.91 8.00
N GLU A 235 -102.44 -50.99 6.80
CA GLU A 235 -101.73 -50.71 5.55
C GLU A 235 -101.48 -49.20 5.33
N ALA A 236 -102.36 -48.33 5.86
CA ALA A 236 -102.19 -46.88 5.81
C ALA A 236 -101.08 -46.40 6.76
N THR A 237 -101.05 -46.91 8.00
CA THR A 237 -99.99 -46.58 8.97
C THR A 237 -98.62 -47.12 8.51
N ALA A 238 -98.58 -48.33 7.93
CA ALA A 238 -97.35 -48.87 7.36
C ALA A 238 -96.81 -48.05 6.17
N ARG A 239 -97.68 -47.39 5.39
CA ARG A 239 -97.26 -46.48 4.31
C ARG A 239 -96.72 -45.15 4.85
N GLU A 240 -97.31 -44.59 5.90
CA GLU A 240 -96.81 -43.38 6.56
C GLU A 240 -95.48 -43.61 7.29
N ASP A 241 -95.33 -44.74 7.98
CA ASP A 241 -94.08 -45.12 8.63
C ASP A 241 -92.97 -45.35 7.59
N ALA A 242 -93.29 -45.99 6.47
CA ALA A 242 -92.34 -46.18 5.37
C ALA A 242 -92.00 -44.88 4.62
N ALA A 243 -92.88 -43.87 4.64
CA ALA A 243 -92.59 -42.54 4.09
C ALA A 243 -91.70 -41.73 5.05
N THR A 244 -91.99 -41.80 6.36
CA THR A 244 -91.21 -41.14 7.41
C THR A 244 -89.79 -41.70 7.51
N ALA A 245 -89.65 -43.03 7.44
CA ALA A 245 -88.34 -43.68 7.41
C ALA A 245 -87.52 -43.29 6.17
N ARG A 246 -88.15 -43.14 5.00
CA ARG A 246 -87.48 -42.65 3.79
C ARG A 246 -87.05 -41.18 3.92
N ALA A 247 -87.88 -40.33 4.49
CA ALA A 247 -87.52 -38.93 4.74
C ALA A 247 -86.35 -38.80 5.73
N GLN A 248 -86.34 -39.60 6.79
CA GLN A 248 -85.23 -39.65 7.75
C GLN A 248 -83.94 -40.17 7.12
N ALA A 249 -84.01 -41.21 6.27
CA ALA A 249 -82.85 -41.73 5.55
C ALA A 249 -82.24 -40.68 4.59
N VAL A 250 -83.08 -39.89 3.90
CA VAL A 250 -82.61 -38.79 3.04
C VAL A 250 -81.98 -37.66 3.87
N ALA A 251 -82.59 -37.29 4.99
CA ALA A 251 -82.03 -36.27 5.88
C ALA A 251 -80.68 -36.71 6.48
N GLU A 252 -80.53 -37.98 6.82
CA GLU A 252 -79.27 -38.53 7.31
C GLU A 252 -78.19 -38.57 6.23
N ALA A 253 -78.55 -38.93 5.00
CA ALA A 253 -77.64 -38.88 3.85
C ALA A 253 -77.14 -37.45 3.60
N GLN A 254 -78.04 -36.45 3.63
CA GLN A 254 -77.69 -35.04 3.49
C GLN A 254 -76.77 -34.54 4.61
N ARG A 255 -77.01 -34.96 5.86
CA ARG A 255 -76.12 -34.63 6.99
C ARG A 255 -74.73 -35.22 6.83
N ARG A 256 -74.60 -36.44 6.32
CA ARG A 256 -73.30 -37.07 6.05
C ARG A 256 -72.55 -36.33 4.95
N GLU A 257 -73.22 -36.01 3.86
CA GLU A 257 -72.63 -35.26 2.74
C GLU A 257 -72.17 -33.87 3.18
N GLN A 258 -72.96 -33.18 4.01
CA GLN A 258 -72.57 -31.90 4.60
C GLN A 258 -71.35 -32.06 5.54
N ALA A 259 -71.31 -33.10 6.36
CA ALA A 259 -70.18 -33.35 7.26
C ALA A 259 -68.89 -33.69 6.49
N GLU A 260 -68.99 -34.40 5.37
CA GLU A 260 -67.85 -34.66 4.47
C GLU A 260 -67.37 -33.35 3.83
N HIS A 261 -68.29 -32.51 3.36
CA HIS A 261 -67.94 -31.20 2.81
C HIS A 261 -67.26 -30.28 3.83
N ASP A 262 -67.79 -30.22 5.06
CA ASP A 262 -67.23 -29.43 6.15
C ASP A 262 -65.83 -29.93 6.55
N ARG A 263 -65.62 -31.26 6.55
CA ARG A 263 -64.32 -31.90 6.81
C ARG A 263 -63.31 -31.53 5.72
N ASP A 264 -63.70 -31.63 4.45
CA ASP A 264 -62.81 -31.36 3.33
C ASP A 264 -62.44 -29.86 3.31
N ALA A 265 -63.40 -28.96 3.58
CA ALA A 265 -63.13 -27.53 3.76
C ALA A 265 -62.23 -27.21 4.96
N ALA A 266 -62.30 -28.00 6.04
CA ALA A 266 -61.38 -27.87 7.17
C ALA A 266 -59.96 -28.30 6.79
N LEU A 267 -59.81 -29.41 6.06
CA LEU A 267 -58.51 -29.89 5.58
C LEU A 267 -57.85 -28.91 4.62
N ASP A 268 -58.61 -28.30 3.70
CA ASP A 268 -58.07 -27.32 2.78
C ASP A 268 -57.63 -26.03 3.49
N ARG A 269 -58.37 -25.58 4.51
CA ARG A 269 -57.93 -24.46 5.37
C ARG A 269 -56.64 -24.78 6.13
N THR A 270 -56.47 -26.00 6.63
CA THR A 270 -55.22 -26.42 7.28
C THR A 270 -54.05 -26.44 6.30
N ARG A 271 -54.23 -26.98 5.09
CA ARG A 271 -53.21 -26.97 4.04
C ARG A 271 -52.81 -25.54 3.67
N GLN A 272 -53.78 -24.66 3.51
CA GLN A 272 -53.52 -23.26 3.20
C GLN A 272 -52.72 -22.57 4.32
N ALA A 273 -53.09 -22.80 5.58
CA ALA A 273 -52.34 -22.27 6.72
C ALA A 273 -50.91 -22.83 6.81
N GLU A 274 -50.69 -24.10 6.47
CA GLU A 274 -49.34 -24.69 6.40
C GLU A 274 -48.50 -24.10 5.27
N ASP A 275 -49.10 -23.86 4.11
CA ASP A 275 -48.42 -23.24 2.97
C ASP A 275 -48.08 -21.76 3.27
N ASP A 276 -48.98 -21.03 3.93
CA ASP A 276 -48.75 -19.66 4.40
C ASP A 276 -47.63 -19.60 5.44
N LEU A 277 -47.58 -20.57 6.38
CA LEU A 277 -46.50 -20.68 7.36
C LEU A 277 -45.16 -20.95 6.67
N ARG A 278 -45.10 -21.89 5.71
CA ARG A 278 -43.88 -22.17 4.93
C ARG A 278 -43.43 -20.94 4.13
N ALA A 279 -44.37 -20.18 3.57
CA ALA A 279 -44.08 -18.93 2.88
C ALA A 279 -43.47 -17.90 3.85
N ALA A 280 -44.07 -17.70 5.02
CA ALA A 280 -43.56 -16.79 6.05
C ALA A 280 -42.17 -17.20 6.58
N GLU A 281 -41.93 -18.50 6.80
CA GLU A 281 -40.62 -19.03 7.19
C GLU A 281 -39.55 -18.76 6.11
N SER A 282 -39.91 -18.95 4.83
CA SER A 282 -39.01 -18.67 3.71
C SER A 282 -38.66 -17.18 3.60
N GLN A 283 -39.63 -16.29 3.84
CA GLN A 283 -39.43 -14.84 3.87
C GLN A 283 -38.54 -14.42 5.04
N CYS A 284 -38.76 -14.97 6.24
CA CYS A 284 -37.93 -14.70 7.41
C CYS A 284 -36.49 -15.17 7.18
N ALA A 285 -36.30 -16.36 6.60
CA ALA A 285 -34.98 -16.87 6.25
C ALA A 285 -34.28 -16.01 5.20
N GLN A 286 -35.03 -15.45 4.24
CA GLN A 286 -34.51 -14.52 3.24
C GLN A 286 -34.09 -13.20 3.89
N ALA A 287 -34.95 -12.58 4.70
CA ALA A 287 -34.65 -11.35 5.42
C ALA A 287 -33.42 -11.49 6.34
N GLN A 288 -33.23 -12.66 6.98
CA GLN A 288 -32.04 -12.93 7.78
C GLN A 288 -30.76 -13.03 6.93
N ARG A 289 -30.83 -13.57 5.70
CA ARG A 289 -29.69 -13.58 4.78
C ARG A 289 -29.35 -12.16 4.34
N ASP A 290 -30.36 -11.39 3.94
CA ASP A 290 -30.18 -10.01 3.48
C ASP A 290 -29.60 -9.13 4.59
N TYR A 291 -30.09 -9.28 5.83
CA TYR A 291 -29.53 -8.61 7.01
C TYR A 291 -28.06 -8.98 7.27
N ARG A 292 -27.67 -10.26 7.12
CA ARG A 292 -26.27 -10.68 7.28
C ARG A 292 -25.38 -10.08 6.21
N THR A 293 -25.82 -10.13 4.95
CA THR A 293 -25.10 -9.52 3.82
C THR A 293 -24.92 -8.02 4.04
N ALA A 294 -25.98 -7.30 4.37
CA ALA A 294 -25.92 -5.86 4.64
C ALA A 294 -24.98 -5.53 5.82
N ARG A 295 -24.96 -6.37 6.86
CA ARG A 295 -24.03 -6.21 7.98
C ARG A 295 -22.58 -6.44 7.57
N GLU A 296 -22.29 -7.45 6.76
CA GLU A 296 -20.95 -7.73 6.24
C GLU A 296 -20.48 -6.59 5.33
N GLU A 297 -21.33 -6.07 4.45
CA GLU A 297 -21.06 -4.90 3.61
C GLU A 297 -20.79 -3.64 4.44
N ALA A 298 -21.58 -3.40 5.50
CA ALA A 298 -21.37 -2.29 6.42
C ALA A 298 -20.03 -2.40 7.16
N THR A 299 -19.64 -3.61 7.61
CA THR A 299 -18.33 -3.82 8.24
C THR A 299 -17.17 -3.62 7.27
N THR A 300 -17.33 -4.05 6.01
CA THR A 300 -16.33 -3.86 4.96
C THR A 300 -16.16 -2.39 4.62
N THR A 301 -17.28 -1.66 4.47
CA THR A 301 -17.30 -0.21 4.21
C THR A 301 -16.63 0.55 5.35
N ARG A 302 -16.90 0.17 6.60
CA ARG A 302 -16.26 0.79 7.77
C ARG A 302 -14.76 0.53 7.80
N ALA A 303 -14.32 -0.69 7.50
CA ALA A 303 -12.88 -1.01 7.41
C ALA A 303 -12.18 -0.21 6.29
N GLN A 304 -12.83 -0.02 5.15
CA GLN A 304 -12.33 0.82 4.06
C GLN A 304 -12.24 2.30 4.47
N ALA A 305 -13.23 2.81 5.19
CA ALA A 305 -13.22 4.18 5.70
C ALA A 305 -12.10 4.41 6.73
N ASP A 306 -11.89 3.45 7.64
CA ASP A 306 -10.80 3.49 8.62
C ASP A 306 -9.42 3.43 7.92
N GLN A 307 -9.28 2.59 6.89
CA GLN A 307 -8.07 2.53 6.07
C GLN A 307 -7.82 3.84 5.32
N ALA A 308 -8.86 4.44 4.73
CA ALA A 308 -8.75 5.73 4.04
C ALA A 308 -8.34 6.84 5.01
N LYS A 309 -8.90 6.85 6.23
CA LYS A 309 -8.53 7.79 7.29
C LYS A 309 -7.07 7.63 7.72
N ALA A 310 -6.61 6.41 7.93
CA ALA A 310 -5.21 6.12 8.24
C ALA A 310 -4.28 6.57 7.10
N GLY A 311 -4.68 6.33 5.84
CA GLY A 311 -3.96 6.81 4.67
C GLY A 311 -3.86 8.33 4.58
N ALA A 312 -4.94 9.04 4.92
CA ALA A 312 -4.97 10.50 4.96
C ALA A 312 -4.04 11.04 6.07
N THR A 313 -4.09 10.49 7.29
CA THR A 313 -3.18 10.87 8.37
C THR A 313 -1.71 10.67 7.98
N ALA A 314 -1.37 9.51 7.40
CA ALA A 314 -0.01 9.24 6.93
C ALA A 314 0.42 10.15 5.76
N ALA A 315 -0.52 10.68 4.97
CA ALA A 315 -0.22 11.66 3.94
C ALA A 315 0.08 13.04 4.55
N THR A 316 -0.70 13.47 5.54
CA THR A 316 -0.44 14.71 6.29
C THR A 316 0.91 14.68 6.99
N GLU A 317 1.24 13.61 7.70
CA GLU A 317 2.54 13.46 8.38
C GLU A 317 3.72 13.52 7.39
N ARG A 318 3.56 12.94 6.19
CA ARG A 318 4.57 13.03 5.12
C ARG A 318 4.70 14.44 4.56
N ALA A 319 3.59 15.18 4.45
CA ALA A 319 3.61 16.56 4.00
C ALA A 319 4.32 17.46 5.02
N GLU A 320 3.99 17.33 6.30
CA GLU A 320 4.67 18.06 7.40
C GLU A 320 6.17 17.74 7.46
N ALA A 321 6.55 16.46 7.30
CA ALA A 321 7.94 16.06 7.23
C ALA A 321 8.65 16.69 6.02
N ALA A 322 8.01 16.71 4.84
CA ALA A 322 8.56 17.34 3.65
C ALA A 322 8.72 18.86 3.81
N GLU A 323 7.74 19.54 4.44
CA GLU A 323 7.84 20.97 4.75
C GLU A 323 9.00 21.26 5.71
N SER A 324 9.17 20.44 6.75
CA SER A 324 10.29 20.59 7.69
C SER A 324 11.66 20.41 7.01
N GLU A 325 11.74 19.50 6.04
CA GLU A 325 12.95 19.26 5.25
C GLU A 325 13.25 20.42 4.30
N VAL A 326 12.22 20.96 3.63
CA VAL A 326 12.35 22.17 2.80
C VAL A 326 12.85 23.35 3.64
N GLU A 327 12.33 23.53 4.85
CA GLU A 327 12.79 24.59 5.74
C GLU A 327 14.24 24.38 6.19
N ARG A 328 14.62 23.13 6.50
CA ARG A 328 16.01 22.77 6.82
C ARG A 328 16.96 23.08 5.64
N LEU A 329 16.56 22.73 4.43
CA LEU A 329 17.35 23.00 3.22
C LEU A 329 17.46 24.50 2.94
N ARG A 330 16.40 25.28 3.15
CA ARG A 330 16.44 26.75 3.03
C ARG A 330 17.44 27.37 4.01
N ARG A 331 17.42 26.95 5.29
CA ARG A 331 18.40 27.42 6.28
C ARG A 331 19.82 27.05 5.88
N ALA A 332 20.05 25.82 5.43
CA ALA A 332 21.37 25.39 4.97
C ALA A 332 21.86 26.19 3.74
N LEU A 333 20.95 26.56 2.83
CA LEU A 333 21.28 27.40 1.68
C LEU A 333 21.65 28.82 2.11
N THR A 334 20.90 29.42 3.04
CA THR A 334 21.26 30.72 3.63
C THR A 334 22.62 30.66 4.34
N ASP A 335 22.91 29.61 5.10
CA ASP A 335 24.22 29.43 5.74
C ASP A 335 25.35 29.33 4.71
N ILE A 336 25.12 28.64 3.58
CA ILE A 336 26.09 28.54 2.49
C ILE A 336 26.31 29.90 1.83
N GLU A 337 25.25 30.67 1.58
CA GLU A 337 25.32 32.02 1.01
C GLU A 337 26.09 32.98 1.92
N GLU A 338 25.83 32.95 3.23
CA GLU A 338 26.57 33.75 4.22
C GLU A 338 28.05 33.35 4.26
N ASN A 339 28.35 32.05 4.28
CA ASN A 339 29.73 31.55 4.26
C ASN A 339 30.45 31.92 2.96
N ALA A 340 29.76 31.88 1.82
CA ALA A 340 30.30 32.30 0.53
C ALA A 340 30.59 33.81 0.54
N ALA A 341 29.69 34.64 1.07
CA ALA A 341 29.92 36.08 1.22
C ALA A 341 31.13 36.38 2.11
N VAL A 342 31.27 35.69 3.25
CA VAL A 342 32.44 35.81 4.13
C VAL A 342 33.72 35.37 3.43
N ALA A 343 33.68 34.28 2.64
CA ALA A 343 34.83 33.81 1.88
C ALA A 343 35.26 34.82 0.80
N THR A 344 34.32 35.44 0.09
CA THR A 344 34.59 36.50 -0.88
C THR A 344 35.28 37.70 -0.22
N VAL A 345 34.75 38.20 0.89
CA VAL A 345 35.37 39.33 1.63
C VAL A 345 36.79 38.98 2.11
N ARG A 346 37.02 37.74 2.57
CA ARG A 346 38.37 37.27 2.95
C ARG A 346 39.31 37.21 1.74
N ALA A 347 38.82 36.76 0.59
CA ALA A 347 39.61 36.71 -0.64
C ALA A 347 40.01 38.12 -1.11
N GLU A 348 39.07 39.07 -1.14
CA GLU A 348 39.32 40.48 -1.48
C GLU A 348 40.31 41.14 -0.50
N THR A 349 40.19 40.83 0.80
CA THR A 349 41.12 41.32 1.83
C THR A 349 42.53 40.75 1.60
N ALA A 350 42.64 39.45 1.33
CA ALA A 350 43.92 38.79 1.07
C ALA A 350 44.55 39.25 -0.25
N GLU A 351 43.75 39.61 -1.26
CA GLU A 351 44.21 40.24 -2.50
C GLU A 351 44.75 41.65 -2.22
N SER A 352 43.98 42.47 -1.49
CA SER A 352 44.41 43.80 -1.07
C SER A 352 45.71 43.78 -0.24
N GLU A 353 45.89 42.76 0.61
CA GLU A 353 47.14 42.56 1.36
C GLU A 353 48.30 42.16 0.44
N ARG A 354 48.06 41.25 -0.51
CA ARG A 354 49.06 40.88 -1.53
C ARG A 354 49.49 42.09 -2.36
N ASP A 355 48.56 42.93 -2.78
CA ASP A 355 48.86 44.16 -3.53
C ASP A 355 49.69 45.15 -2.70
N ARG A 356 49.38 45.29 -1.41
CA ARG A 356 50.18 46.12 -0.48
C ARG A 356 51.59 45.59 -0.32
N GLU A 357 51.77 44.28 -0.18
CA GLU A 357 53.08 43.64 -0.09
C GLU A 357 53.85 43.74 -1.40
N ALA A 358 53.22 43.51 -2.55
CA ALA A 358 53.82 43.72 -3.86
C ALA A 358 54.30 45.17 -4.02
N ALA A 359 53.46 46.14 -3.65
CA ALA A 359 53.86 47.56 -3.67
C ALA A 359 54.99 47.88 -2.68
N ARG A 360 55.07 47.19 -1.53
CA ARG A 360 56.21 47.31 -0.60
C ARG A 360 57.49 46.74 -1.21
N ALA A 361 57.41 45.58 -1.86
CA ALA A 361 58.52 44.94 -2.56
C ALA A 361 59.06 45.86 -3.68
N THR A 362 58.21 46.38 -4.56
CA THR A 362 58.62 47.33 -5.61
C THR A 362 59.27 48.60 -5.04
N ARG A 363 58.73 49.14 -3.93
CA ARG A 363 59.37 50.29 -3.25
C ARG A 363 60.72 49.95 -2.63
N ALA A 364 60.90 48.71 -2.18
CA ALA A 364 62.17 48.23 -1.66
C ALA A 364 63.20 48.04 -2.79
N GLU A 365 62.79 47.48 -3.93
CA GLU A 365 63.60 47.37 -5.15
C GLU A 365 64.06 48.75 -5.64
N HIS A 366 63.17 49.73 -5.77
CA HIS A 366 63.57 51.10 -6.09
C HIS A 366 64.46 51.77 -5.04
N ARG A 367 64.48 51.26 -3.80
CA ARG A 367 65.40 51.74 -2.77
C ARG A 367 66.76 51.09 -2.94
N THR A 368 66.83 49.79 -3.26
CA THR A 368 68.08 49.08 -3.53
C THR A 368 68.73 49.62 -4.80
N GLU A 369 67.99 49.81 -5.89
CA GLU A 369 68.49 50.44 -7.12
C GLU A 369 69.08 51.84 -6.84
N ARG A 370 68.39 52.67 -6.05
CA ARG A 370 68.91 53.99 -5.64
C ARG A 370 70.15 53.90 -4.76
N LEU A 371 70.27 52.86 -3.93
CA LEU A 371 71.47 52.64 -3.12
C LEU A 371 72.63 52.16 -3.99
N GLU A 372 72.38 51.28 -4.95
CA GLU A 372 73.34 50.82 -5.95
C GLU A 372 73.83 51.98 -6.81
N GLU A 373 72.94 52.83 -7.35
CA GLU A 373 73.34 54.05 -8.07
C GLU A 373 74.20 54.98 -7.20
N ARG A 374 73.86 55.14 -5.92
CA ARG A 374 74.65 55.96 -4.99
C ARG A 374 76.02 55.35 -4.72
N LEU A 375 76.10 54.02 -4.65
CA LEU A 375 77.33 53.28 -4.43
C LEU A 375 78.21 53.35 -5.68
N GLN A 376 77.65 53.13 -6.87
CA GLN A 376 78.35 53.32 -8.15
C GLN A 376 78.86 54.75 -8.33
N ARG A 377 78.06 55.78 -8.01
CA ARG A 377 78.54 57.18 -8.00
C ARG A 377 79.63 57.44 -6.97
N ALA A 378 79.62 56.72 -5.84
CA ALA A 378 80.68 56.80 -4.84
C ALA A 378 81.95 56.12 -5.35
N GLU A 379 81.84 54.94 -5.96
CA GLU A 379 82.92 54.20 -6.62
C GLU A 379 83.56 55.04 -7.73
N GLU A 380 82.77 55.61 -8.65
CA GLU A 380 83.27 56.53 -9.68
C GLU A 380 83.97 57.77 -9.10
N ARG A 381 83.55 58.25 -7.93
CA ARG A 381 84.24 59.36 -7.23
C ARG A 381 85.57 58.90 -6.65
N THR A 382 85.63 57.72 -6.04
CA THR A 382 86.88 57.14 -5.57
C THR A 382 87.82 56.87 -6.74
N ASP A 383 87.34 56.29 -7.85
CA ASP A 383 88.14 56.08 -9.06
C ASP A 383 88.67 57.40 -9.62
N ARG A 384 87.83 58.44 -9.73
CA ARG A 384 88.29 59.78 -10.13
C ARG A 384 89.30 60.40 -9.16
N LEU A 385 89.16 60.15 -7.85
CA LEU A 385 90.13 60.60 -6.86
C LEU A 385 91.44 59.81 -6.97
N GLN A 386 91.36 58.52 -7.30
CA GLN A 386 92.49 57.62 -7.48
C GLN A 386 93.24 57.92 -8.78
N ASP A 387 92.53 58.13 -9.90
CA ASP A 387 93.08 58.67 -11.15
C ASP A 387 93.76 60.03 -10.93
N ARG A 388 93.17 60.92 -10.10
CA ARG A 388 93.83 62.19 -9.74
C ARG A 388 95.08 61.99 -8.90
N LEU A 389 95.06 61.04 -7.96
CA LEU A 389 96.24 60.68 -7.19
C LEU A 389 97.32 60.08 -8.09
N ASP A 390 96.96 59.20 -9.03
CA ASP A 390 97.85 58.58 -10.00
C ASP A 390 98.42 59.60 -10.98
N THR A 391 97.61 60.59 -11.39
CA THR A 391 98.06 61.74 -12.20
C THR A 391 99.01 62.64 -11.41
N ILE A 392 98.76 62.84 -10.11
CA ILE A 392 99.66 63.59 -9.25
C ILE A 392 100.97 62.82 -9.06
N THR A 393 100.94 61.51 -8.79
CA THR A 393 102.16 60.70 -8.64
C THR A 393 102.95 60.57 -9.94
N THR A 394 102.30 60.48 -11.11
CA THR A 394 102.98 60.53 -12.42
C THR A 394 103.59 61.91 -12.69
N ASN A 395 102.87 63.01 -12.45
CA ASN A 395 103.44 64.37 -12.59
C ASN A 395 104.58 64.63 -11.58
N THR A 396 104.53 64.02 -10.38
CA THR A 396 105.61 64.13 -9.39
C THR A 396 106.83 63.27 -9.77
N SER A 397 106.65 62.23 -10.60
CA SER A 397 107.73 61.42 -11.15
C SER A 397 108.36 62.00 -12.42
N GLU A 398 107.64 62.86 -13.16
CA GLU A 398 108.16 63.60 -14.32
C GLU A 398 108.95 64.86 -13.92
N ASP A 399 108.70 65.45 -12.75
CA ASP A 399 109.49 66.58 -12.20
C ASP A 399 110.85 66.14 -11.56
N GLN A 400 111.22 64.86 -11.66
CA GLN A 400 112.49 64.30 -11.16
C GLN A 400 113.47 63.81 -12.26
N GLN A 401 113.24 64.17 -13.53
CA GLN A 401 114.20 64.03 -14.63
C GLN A 401 114.52 65.39 -15.24
#